data_AF-A0A1Q7YFW1-F1
#
_entry.id   AF-A0A1Q7YFW1-F1
#
_cell.length_a   1.000
_cell.length_b   1.000
_cell.length_c   1.000
_cell.angle_alpha   90.00
_cell.angle_beta   90.00
_cell.angle_gamma   90.00
#
_symmetry.space_group_name_H-M   'P 1'
#
loop_
_entity.id
_entity.type
_entity.pdbx_description
1 polymer ?
#
loop_
_entity_poly.entity_id
_entity_poly.type
_entity_poly.pdbx_seq_one_letter_code
_entity_poly.pdbx_strand_id
1 'polypeptide(L)'
;MKLSAFEILQNSKVVAKLKQAWLDSEPNVSGGHEEGGFIVIDDLGFLSVVRWEKGTQNEIILPVHQNCSVGGRAIVASFHSHPNTGANFQQEPSLTDVRAIRDDAELKGEFYLGELVISQDNLYLIEPSGQIVVIGKTDEIFER
;
A
#
# COMPACT_ATOMS: atom_id res chain seq x y z
N MET A 1 -9.53 -7.60 16.84
CA MET A 1 -9.52 -8.64 15.79
C MET A 1 -8.70 -8.08 14.63
N LYS A 2 -7.67 -8.80 14.17
CA LYS A 2 -6.83 -8.37 13.06
C LYS A 2 -7.55 -8.66 11.74
N LEU A 3 -7.66 -7.66 10.87
CA LEU A 3 -8.25 -7.81 9.54
C LEU A 3 -7.27 -8.53 8.60
N SER A 4 -7.81 -9.36 7.71
CA SER A 4 -7.10 -9.92 6.57
C SER A 4 -7.03 -8.94 5.40
N ALA A 5 -6.11 -9.19 4.45
CA ALA A 5 -6.03 -8.40 3.22
C ALA A 5 -7.35 -8.44 2.44
N PHE A 6 -8.01 -9.60 2.44
CA PHE A 6 -9.29 -9.78 1.77
C PHE A 6 -10.39 -8.90 2.39
N GLU A 7 -10.50 -8.86 3.72
CA GLU A 7 -11.49 -8.00 4.40
C GLU A 7 -11.23 -6.51 4.15
N ILE A 8 -9.96 -6.09 4.12
CA ILE A 8 -9.58 -4.72 3.74
C ILE A 8 -10.05 -4.40 2.31
N LEU A 9 -9.83 -5.31 1.37
CA LEU A 9 -10.19 -5.14 -0.04
C LEU A 9 -11.66 -5.39 -0.35
N GLN A 10 -12.47 -5.87 0.60
CA GLN A 10 -13.93 -5.85 0.50
C GLN A 10 -14.53 -4.48 0.85
N ASN A 11 -13.73 -3.57 1.43
CA ASN A 11 -14.19 -2.22 1.72
C ASN A 11 -14.09 -1.33 0.47
N SER A 12 -15.25 -1.01 -0.12
CA SER A 12 -15.32 -0.21 -1.36
C SER A 12 -14.70 1.18 -1.25
N LYS A 13 -14.68 1.80 -0.06
CA LYS A 13 -14.00 3.10 0.14
C LYS A 13 -12.49 2.95 0.08
N VAL A 14 -11.94 1.85 0.62
CA VAL A 14 -10.51 1.54 0.52
C VAL A 14 -10.14 1.26 -0.93
N VAL A 15 -10.87 0.35 -1.60
CA VAL A 15 -10.63 0.00 -3.01
C VAL A 15 -10.69 1.23 -3.91
N ALA A 16 -11.69 2.10 -3.74
CA ALA A 16 -11.80 3.33 -4.53
C ALA A 16 -10.57 4.25 -4.35
N LYS A 17 -9.99 4.30 -3.15
CA LYS A 17 -8.81 5.12 -2.86
C LYS A 17 -7.51 4.50 -3.37
N LEU A 18 -7.36 3.18 -3.28
CA LEU A 18 -6.25 2.44 -3.89
C LEU A 18 -6.28 2.58 -5.42
N LYS A 19 -7.47 2.43 -6.02
CA LYS A 19 -7.69 2.63 -7.46
C LYS A 19 -7.36 4.07 -7.87
N GLN A 20 -7.77 5.06 -7.09
CA GLN A 20 -7.40 6.44 -7.37
C GLN A 20 -5.88 6.63 -7.32
N ALA A 21 -5.20 6.07 -6.32
CA ALA A 21 -3.73 6.13 -6.24
C ALA A 21 -3.05 5.49 -7.45
N TRP A 22 -3.57 4.35 -7.91
CA TRP A 22 -3.11 3.68 -9.13
C TRP A 22 -3.35 4.49 -10.40
N LEU A 23 -4.41 5.30 -10.48
CA LEU A 23 -4.63 6.18 -11.63
C LEU A 23 -3.74 7.41 -11.56
N ASP A 24 -3.58 7.97 -10.36
CA ASP A 24 -2.73 9.14 -10.09
C ASP A 24 -1.26 8.85 -10.40
N SER A 25 -0.82 7.60 -10.21
CA SER A 25 0.55 7.17 -10.50
C SER A 25 0.89 7.14 -12.00
N GLU A 26 -0.11 7.36 -12.87
CA GLU A 26 -0.02 7.35 -14.33
C GLU A 26 0.65 6.06 -14.87
N PRO A 27 -0.05 4.91 -14.79
CA PRO A 27 0.56 3.63 -15.10
C PRO A 27 0.79 3.45 -16.61
N ASN A 28 1.91 2.82 -16.97
CA ASN A 28 2.34 2.51 -18.34
C ASN A 28 2.70 3.72 -19.24
N VAL A 29 2.91 4.90 -18.67
CA VAL A 29 3.42 6.06 -19.42
C VAL A 29 4.81 6.46 -18.95
N SER A 30 5.63 6.99 -19.86
CA SER A 30 6.93 7.55 -19.47
C SER A 30 6.70 8.78 -18.58
N GLY A 31 7.14 8.71 -17.32
CA GLY A 31 6.93 9.78 -16.32
C GLY A 31 5.94 9.45 -15.20
N GLY A 32 5.37 8.24 -15.18
CA GLY A 32 4.67 7.71 -13.99
C GLY A 32 5.52 7.74 -12.72
N HIS A 33 4.86 7.86 -11.57
CA HIS A 33 5.49 8.04 -10.26
C HIS A 33 4.77 7.23 -9.18
N GLU A 34 5.50 6.86 -8.13
CA GLU A 34 4.88 6.10 -7.06
C GLU A 34 3.87 6.95 -6.29
N GLU A 35 2.75 6.34 -5.96
CA GLU A 35 1.71 6.86 -5.09
C GLU A 35 1.56 5.91 -3.92
N GLY A 36 1.40 6.43 -2.71
CA GLY A 36 1.33 5.61 -1.51
C GLY A 36 0.39 6.14 -0.44
N GLY A 37 0.26 5.37 0.63
CA GLY A 37 -0.61 5.75 1.73
C GLY A 37 -0.65 4.73 2.86
N PHE A 38 -1.36 5.12 3.91
CA PHE A 38 -1.77 4.24 4.99
C PHE A 38 -3.26 3.94 4.88
N ILE A 39 -3.62 2.68 5.09
CA ILE A 39 -4.97 2.27 5.44
C ILE A 39 -5.03 2.27 6.96
N VAL A 40 -5.96 3.03 7.52
CA VAL A 40 -6.10 3.22 8.97
C VAL A 40 -7.49 2.82 9.44
N ILE A 41 -7.59 2.43 10.69
CA ILE A 41 -8.85 2.11 11.38
C ILE A 41 -9.07 3.08 12.53
N ASP A 42 -10.30 3.58 12.68
CA ASP A 42 -10.69 4.40 13.83
C ASP A 42 -11.24 3.57 15.00
N ASP A 43 -11.53 4.23 16.13
CA ASP A 43 -12.02 3.57 17.35
C ASP A 43 -13.40 2.91 17.19
N LEU A 44 -14.13 3.25 16.12
CA LEU A 44 -15.42 2.66 15.76
C LEU A 44 -15.25 1.49 14.77
N GLY A 45 -14.02 1.19 14.36
CA GLY A 45 -13.71 0.11 13.42
C GLY A 45 -13.86 0.51 11.95
N PHE A 46 -14.03 1.79 11.62
CA PHE A 46 -14.14 2.21 10.23
C PHE A 46 -12.78 2.38 9.56
N LEU A 47 -12.65 1.79 8.38
CA LEU A 47 -11.46 1.93 7.54
C LEU A 47 -11.49 3.24 6.75
N SER A 48 -10.32 3.87 6.64
CA SER A 48 -10.08 5.02 5.76
C SER A 48 -8.66 4.99 5.20
N VAL A 49 -8.39 5.80 4.18
CA VAL A 49 -7.07 5.92 3.54
C VAL A 49 -6.50 7.32 3.76
N VAL A 50 -5.25 7.36 4.21
CA VAL A 50 -4.42 8.56 4.33
C VAL A 50 -3.34 8.48 3.25
N ARG A 51 -3.44 9.30 2.20
CA ARG A 51 -2.44 9.35 1.14
C ARG A 51 -1.14 10.01 1.65
N TRP A 52 0.00 9.49 1.22
CA TRP A 52 1.29 10.11 1.46
C TRP A 52 1.44 11.36 0.61
N GLU A 53 2.26 12.30 1.07
CA GLU A 53 2.58 13.46 0.25
C GLU A 53 3.50 13.03 -0.88
N LYS A 54 3.25 13.56 -2.08
CA LYS A 54 4.15 13.38 -3.22
C LYS A 54 5.50 14.00 -2.88
N GLY A 55 6.56 13.21 -2.99
CA GLY A 55 7.93 13.66 -2.80
C GLY A 55 8.49 14.34 -4.05
N THR A 56 9.81 14.53 -4.05
CA THR A 56 10.50 15.03 -5.24
C THR A 56 10.65 13.94 -6.29
N GLN A 57 10.37 14.28 -7.55
CA GLN A 57 10.41 13.33 -8.68
C GLN A 57 9.41 12.18 -8.50
N ASN A 58 9.91 10.95 -8.36
CA ASN A 58 9.13 9.72 -8.27
C ASN A 58 9.11 9.17 -6.83
N GLU A 59 9.61 9.93 -5.86
CA GLU A 59 9.66 9.52 -4.46
C GLU A 59 8.36 9.85 -3.74
N ILE A 60 8.04 9.05 -2.73
CA ILE A 60 6.96 9.29 -1.78
C ILE A 60 7.54 9.70 -0.43
N ILE A 61 6.93 10.69 0.23
CA ILE A 61 7.34 11.08 1.58
C ILE A 61 6.51 10.28 2.58
N LEU A 62 7.14 9.32 3.25
CA LEU A 62 6.52 8.53 4.29
C LEU A 62 6.22 9.43 5.51
N PRO A 63 4.95 9.64 5.89
CA PRO A 63 4.61 10.43 7.06
C PRO A 63 5.12 9.76 8.34
N VAL A 64 5.37 10.54 9.39
CA VAL A 64 5.71 10.01 10.72
C VAL A 64 4.57 9.11 11.21
N HIS A 65 4.91 7.88 11.58
CA HIS A 65 3.96 6.82 11.90
C HIS A 65 4.33 6.06 13.18
N GLN A 66 4.77 6.81 14.21
CA GLN A 66 5.19 6.24 15.49
C GLN A 66 4.13 5.34 16.11
N ASN A 67 4.55 4.23 16.69
CA ASN A 67 3.71 3.18 17.27
C ASN A 67 2.64 2.68 16.30
N CYS A 68 2.99 2.55 15.01
CA CYS A 68 2.11 2.07 13.95
C CYS A 68 0.80 2.88 13.85
N SER A 69 0.89 4.20 14.02
CA SER A 69 -0.27 5.10 14.08
C SER A 69 0.01 6.39 13.34
N VAL A 70 -1.01 6.92 12.67
CA VAL A 70 -0.96 8.22 12.01
C VAL A 70 -2.21 9.02 12.36
N GLY A 71 -2.03 10.26 12.80
CA GLY A 71 -3.15 11.12 13.23
C GLY A 71 -4.00 10.50 14.35
N GLY A 72 -3.40 9.69 15.23
CA GLY A 72 -4.08 8.99 16.32
C GLY A 72 -4.85 7.74 15.90
N ARG A 73 -4.78 7.33 14.63
CA ARG A 73 -5.46 6.13 14.11
C ARG A 73 -4.47 5.02 13.84
N ALA A 74 -4.83 3.80 14.24
CA ALA A 74 -3.98 2.64 14.02
C ALA A 74 -3.87 2.33 12.53
N ILE A 75 -2.65 2.10 12.06
CA ILE A 75 -2.36 1.68 10.69
C ILE A 75 -2.60 0.17 10.60
N VAL A 76 -3.45 -0.25 9.67
CA VAL A 76 -3.73 -1.66 9.39
C VAL A 76 -2.92 -2.19 8.22
N ALA A 77 -2.57 -1.33 7.26
CA ALA A 77 -1.66 -1.64 6.17
C ALA A 77 -1.07 -0.33 5.61
N SER A 78 0.13 -0.41 5.06
CA SER A 78 0.62 0.61 4.11
C SER A 78 0.34 0.16 2.68
N PHE A 79 0.50 1.04 1.70
CA PHE A 79 0.52 0.66 0.31
C PHE A 79 1.35 1.63 -0.52
N HIS A 80 1.84 1.14 -1.66
CA HIS A 80 2.34 1.98 -2.74
C HIS A 80 2.08 1.35 -4.12
N SER A 81 2.19 2.15 -5.17
CA SER A 81 2.01 1.73 -6.56
C SER A 81 3.35 1.55 -7.28
N HIS A 82 3.44 0.53 -8.13
CA HIS A 82 4.48 0.38 -9.16
C HIS A 82 3.87 0.70 -10.55
N PRO A 83 3.84 1.98 -10.98
CA PRO A 83 3.16 2.39 -12.23
C PRO A 83 3.86 1.98 -13.52
N ASN A 84 5.12 1.53 -13.47
CA ASN A 84 5.93 1.09 -14.60
C ASN A 84 6.23 2.17 -15.65
N THR A 85 7.52 2.49 -15.83
CA THR A 85 7.93 3.47 -16.85
C THR A 85 9.22 3.10 -17.61
N GLY A 86 9.75 1.87 -17.50
CA GLY A 86 11.04 1.53 -18.13
C GLY A 86 11.46 0.06 -18.15
N ALA A 87 12.63 -0.21 -18.76
CA ALA A 87 13.17 -1.55 -19.01
C ALA A 87 13.54 -2.36 -17.74
N ASN A 88 13.63 -1.69 -16.59
CA ASN A 88 13.90 -2.32 -15.29
C ASN A 88 12.62 -2.56 -14.49
N PHE A 89 11.46 -2.59 -15.16
CA PHE A 89 10.19 -2.87 -14.54
C PHE A 89 10.23 -4.21 -13.79
N GLN A 90 9.76 -4.20 -12.54
CA GLN A 90 9.49 -5.39 -11.76
C GLN A 90 8.02 -5.40 -11.31
N GLN A 91 7.31 -6.45 -11.69
CA GLN A 91 5.92 -6.66 -11.29
C GLN A 91 5.80 -6.93 -9.78
N GLU A 92 6.73 -7.73 -9.25
CA GLU A 92 6.79 -8.06 -7.83
C GLU A 92 7.48 -6.97 -7.01
N PRO A 93 7.22 -6.88 -5.70
CA PRO A 93 8.00 -6.04 -4.80
C PRO A 93 9.50 -6.30 -4.90
N SER A 94 10.29 -5.23 -4.82
CA SER A 94 11.74 -5.30 -4.79
C SER A 94 12.25 -5.75 -3.42
N LEU A 95 13.54 -6.13 -3.35
CA LEU A 95 14.18 -6.42 -2.07
C LEU A 95 14.24 -5.18 -1.15
N THR A 96 14.19 -3.97 -1.70
CA THR A 96 14.16 -2.73 -0.91
C THR A 96 12.81 -2.61 -0.21
N ASP A 97 11.71 -2.86 -0.91
CA ASP A 97 10.35 -2.79 -0.36
C ASP A 97 10.18 -3.83 0.76
N VAL A 98 10.66 -5.05 0.52
CA VAL A 98 10.65 -6.13 1.53
C VAL A 98 11.42 -5.72 2.79
N ARG A 99 12.60 -5.10 2.63
CA ARG A 99 13.41 -4.64 3.78
C ARG A 99 12.76 -3.47 4.50
N ALA A 100 12.17 -2.52 3.77
CA ALA A 100 11.48 -1.38 4.35
C ALA A 100 10.38 -1.87 5.32
N ILE A 101 9.57 -2.84 4.91
CA ILE A 101 8.49 -3.36 5.75
C ILE A 101 9.00 -4.27 6.87
N ARG A 102 9.97 -5.13 6.60
CA ARG A 102 10.50 -6.05 7.62
C ARG A 102 11.24 -5.30 8.72
N ASP A 103 12.08 -4.33 8.36
CA ASP A 103 13.05 -3.69 9.26
C ASP A 103 12.48 -2.43 9.94
N ASP A 104 11.34 -1.90 9.50
CA ASP A 104 10.66 -0.78 10.17
C ASP A 104 10.11 -1.22 11.54
N ALA A 105 10.69 -0.69 12.62
CA ALA A 105 10.30 -1.04 13.99
C ALA A 105 8.96 -0.42 14.41
N GLU A 106 8.51 0.66 13.76
CA GLU A 106 7.29 1.38 14.09
C GLU A 106 6.07 0.74 13.43
N LEU A 107 6.21 0.16 12.22
CA LEU A 107 5.16 -0.60 11.52
C LEU A 107 5.03 -2.04 12.03
N LYS A 108 4.79 -2.20 13.33
CA LYS A 108 4.65 -3.50 14.01
C LYS A 108 3.46 -3.54 14.99
N GLY A 109 2.47 -2.67 14.78
CA GLY A 109 1.27 -2.60 15.61
C GLY A 109 0.43 -3.88 15.55
N GLU A 110 -0.41 -4.10 16.56
CA GLU A 110 -1.26 -5.29 16.69
C GLU A 110 -2.10 -5.58 15.44
N PHE A 111 -2.62 -4.53 14.81
CA PHE A 111 -3.50 -4.63 13.64
C PHE A 111 -2.75 -4.61 12.30
N TYR A 112 -1.44 -4.35 12.30
CA TYR A 112 -0.69 -4.15 11.08
C TYR A 112 -0.49 -5.46 10.32
N LEU A 113 -0.99 -5.48 9.09
CA LEU A 113 -0.96 -6.64 8.20
C LEU A 113 0.31 -6.68 7.34
N GLY A 114 0.86 -5.52 7.00
CA GLY A 114 1.94 -5.38 6.02
C GLY A 114 1.65 -4.28 5.00
N GLU A 115 2.35 -4.35 3.87
CA GLU A 115 2.21 -3.39 2.78
C GLU A 115 1.58 -4.00 1.54
N LEU A 116 0.57 -3.32 1.00
CA LEU A 116 0.01 -3.65 -0.30
C LEU A 116 0.81 -2.99 -1.42
N VAL A 117 1.32 -3.77 -2.36
CA VAL A 117 1.97 -3.24 -3.57
C VAL A 117 1.05 -3.40 -4.75
N ILE A 118 0.64 -2.27 -5.34
CA ILE A 118 -0.25 -2.22 -6.49
C ILE A 118 0.61 -2.18 -7.75
N SER A 119 0.66 -3.28 -8.47
CA SER A 119 1.40 -3.38 -9.73
C SER A 119 0.44 -3.65 -10.89
N GLN A 120 0.94 -3.58 -12.13
CA GLN A 120 0.12 -3.70 -13.34
C GLN A 120 -0.79 -4.95 -13.36
N ASP A 121 -0.22 -6.14 -13.20
CA ASP A 121 -0.99 -7.39 -13.31
C ASP A 121 -1.62 -7.85 -11.99
N ASN A 122 -0.88 -7.70 -10.88
CA ASN A 122 -1.25 -8.23 -9.57
C ASN A 122 -1.05 -7.20 -8.45
N LEU A 123 -1.85 -7.38 -7.41
CA LEU A 123 -1.69 -6.75 -6.10
C LEU A 123 -1.00 -7.74 -5.15
N TYR A 124 0.05 -7.27 -4.48
CA TYR A 124 0.85 -8.07 -3.55
C TYR A 124 0.65 -7.58 -2.12
N LEU A 125 0.96 -8.43 -1.15
CA LEU A 125 1.15 -8.09 0.25
C LEU A 125 2.56 -8.47 0.67
N ILE A 126 3.32 -7.52 1.19
CA ILE A 126 4.56 -7.76 1.93
C ILE A 126 4.20 -7.85 3.40
N GLU A 127 4.28 -9.05 3.99
CA GLU A 127 4.04 -9.24 5.41
C GLU A 127 5.22 -8.70 6.25
N PRO A 128 5.01 -8.37 7.55
CA PRO A 128 6.08 -7.93 8.45
C PRO A 128 7.25 -8.91 8.60
N SER A 129 7.04 -10.19 8.25
CA SER A 129 8.09 -11.22 8.19
C SER A 129 9.05 -11.03 7.01
N GLY A 130 8.66 -10.23 6.01
CA GLY A 130 9.31 -10.12 4.70
C GLY A 130 8.78 -11.13 3.67
N GLN A 131 7.74 -11.91 3.99
CA GLN A 131 7.09 -12.79 3.03
C GLN A 131 6.24 -11.98 2.06
N ILE A 132 6.35 -12.29 0.75
CA ILE A 132 5.49 -11.73 -0.29
C ILE A 132 4.36 -12.72 -0.59
N VAL A 133 3.12 -12.22 -0.60
CA VAL A 133 1.91 -12.96 -0.95
C VAL A 133 1.23 -12.28 -2.13
N VAL A 134 0.80 -13.04 -3.14
CA VAL A 134 -0.05 -12.54 -4.22
C VAL A 134 -1.50 -12.51 -3.70
N ILE A 135 -2.13 -11.34 -3.73
CA ILE A 135 -3.50 -11.18 -3.26
C ILE A 135 -4.52 -11.44 -4.38
N GLY A 136 -4.19 -11.02 -5.61
CA GLY A 136 -5.03 -11.22 -6.78
C GLY A 136 -4.65 -10.28 -7.90
N LYS A 137 -5.40 -10.32 -9.01
CA LYS A 137 -5.17 -9.43 -10.13
C LYS A 137 -5.67 -8.02 -9.86
N THR A 138 -4.92 -7.03 -10.32
CA THR A 138 -5.22 -5.61 -10.06
C THR A 138 -6.54 -5.17 -10.69
N ASP A 139 -6.81 -5.60 -11.92
CA ASP A 139 -8.06 -5.33 -12.63
C ASP A 139 -9.27 -5.94 -11.91
N GLU A 140 -9.21 -7.22 -11.56
CA GLU A 140 -10.28 -7.94 -10.85
C GLU A 140 -10.57 -7.36 -9.46
N ILE A 141 -9.59 -6.73 -8.81
CA ILE A 141 -9.79 -6.05 -7.52
C ILE A 141 -10.42 -4.66 -7.73
N PHE A 142 -10.00 -3.91 -8.74
CA PHE A 142 -10.46 -2.54 -9.00
C PHE A 142 -11.76 -2.43 -9.79
N GLU A 143 -12.27 -3.53 -10.34
CA GLU A 143 -13.58 -3.62 -11.01
C GLU A 143 -14.74 -3.99 -10.08
N ARG A 144 -14.46 -4.31 -8.81
CA ARG A 144 -15.46 -4.71 -7.80
C ARG A 144 -16.25 -3.54 -7.21
#